data_AF-A0AAD8UQM5-F1
#
_entry.id   AF-A0AAD8UQM5-F1
#
_cell.length_a   1.000
_cell.length_b   1.000
_cell.length_c   1.000
_cell.angle_alpha   90.00
_cell.angle_beta   90.00
_cell.angle_gamma   90.00
#
_symmetry.space_group_name_H-M   'P 1'
#
loop_
_entity.id
_entity.type
_entity.pdbx_description
1 polymer ?
#
loop_
_entity_poly.entity_id
_entity_poly.type
_entity_poly.pdbx_seq_one_letter_code
_entity_poly.pdbx_strand_id
1 'polypeptide(L)'
;MKPNKRFTTDEDCLYVNIFAPSNATPDSKLPVMYFIQGGGFQSLSNANFNGSDLARFGNMLVVQVNYRVGPYGFLQSKEVEAGASMNNGLKDQIQGLKWLKQHAAAFGGNPDQMVAVGDSAGATSVAMLLAAFGDNDPGLIKGAIMESVSVATVRTLEQGQEQYNCLTNATGCNKQAESLACLRSLNATALQTEDCQFNPNLDGDLVKAPTLQRFAEGKYLKVPTIAGTCTDEGTKNVPQKTDTVEEAFKNMNDQATQSLSNASLALLKETYLDKPQPVFPKSGKLWRQLATAHGDYRAHCITKIFQDAMARDGVATFNYRYGPLDDEQEAQGFGAYHTVELNGVFGPNNTDGAPPKSYSTTNAPIVPLTQAYWASFVRSLDPNAAKIQAGMPQWAAWTVDGKQRLLFQNNTGTMEGMPAAQQDNCAMLAPMIPFIETPATDAQKASVNLQKVSSGAAPPASQPAKAPAAGSGAGMNMGESMSGKQMEMESEHGNKRNGTKHGGGEGGGKGGGKDKDKGKGMGHKNGTSPDAPKHGGGEGGGKGGGKGGGKGGHKNETMPKPGGGGGKGGGRGGMGGRNGTNSTPPTAPPRVGSASSMGYGITGVLSATVVVCLGQFLLA
;
A
#
# COMPACT_ATOMS: atom_id res chain seq x y z
N MET A 1 -2.75 -20.87 4.18
CA MET A 1 -2.71 -20.07 5.43
C MET A 1 -2.82 -20.99 6.65
N LYS A 2 -2.24 -20.62 7.80
CA LYS A 2 -2.55 -21.27 9.09
C LYS A 2 -3.89 -20.72 9.62
N PRO A 3 -4.73 -21.50 10.33
CA PRO A 3 -5.97 -20.99 10.89
C PRO A 3 -5.71 -19.82 11.86
N ASN A 4 -6.31 -18.66 11.62
CA ASN A 4 -6.36 -17.59 12.62
C ASN A 4 -7.46 -17.93 13.64
N LYS A 5 -7.19 -17.70 14.93
CA LYS A 5 -8.18 -17.91 16.01
C LYS A 5 -9.23 -16.79 16.10
N ARG A 6 -9.00 -15.64 15.45
CA ARG A 6 -9.89 -14.46 15.51
C ARG A 6 -10.84 -14.34 14.33
N PHE A 7 -10.55 -14.95 13.18
CA PHE A 7 -11.41 -14.87 11.99
C PHE A 7 -11.27 -16.08 11.07
N THR A 8 -12.35 -16.35 10.32
CA THR A 8 -12.38 -17.21 9.14
C THR A 8 -12.21 -16.38 7.86
N THR A 9 -11.91 -17.05 6.75
CA THR A 9 -11.82 -16.42 5.42
C THR A 9 -12.91 -17.00 4.53
N ASP A 10 -13.69 -16.14 3.89
CA ASP A 10 -14.83 -16.49 3.02
C ASP A 10 -14.92 -15.46 1.88
N GLU A 11 -15.70 -15.76 0.83
CA GLU A 11 -16.08 -14.79 -0.20
C GLU A 11 -17.19 -13.85 0.29
N ASP A 12 -18.10 -14.34 1.16
CA ASP A 12 -18.97 -13.46 1.94
C ASP A 12 -18.13 -12.75 3.03
N CYS A 13 -17.50 -11.66 2.62
CA CYS A 13 -16.54 -10.92 3.43
C CYS A 13 -16.91 -9.45 3.64
N LEU A 14 -17.95 -8.93 2.97
CA LEU A 14 -18.32 -7.51 2.96
C LEU A 14 -19.09 -7.11 4.23
N TYR A 15 -18.35 -6.98 5.32
CA TYR A 15 -18.82 -6.59 6.64
C TYR A 15 -18.24 -5.24 7.07
N VAL A 16 -19.00 -4.52 7.90
CA VAL A 16 -18.51 -3.37 8.67
C VAL A 16 -18.63 -3.63 10.17
N ASN A 17 -17.57 -3.28 10.91
CA ASN A 17 -17.50 -3.37 12.37
C ASN A 17 -17.59 -1.96 12.95
N ILE A 18 -18.55 -1.70 13.84
CA ILE A 18 -18.79 -0.38 14.44
C ILE A 18 -18.53 -0.44 15.94
N PHE A 19 -17.67 0.46 16.42
CA PHE A 19 -17.38 0.68 17.84
C PHE A 19 -17.79 2.11 18.22
N ALA A 20 -18.59 2.25 19.27
CA ALA A 20 -19.08 3.54 19.77
C ALA A 20 -19.01 3.61 21.31
N PRO A 21 -18.90 4.81 21.90
CA PRO A 21 -19.10 5.01 23.33
C PRO A 21 -20.48 4.50 23.77
N SER A 22 -20.56 3.81 24.91
CA SER A 22 -21.79 3.14 25.38
C SER A 22 -22.95 4.09 25.72
N ASN A 23 -22.64 5.37 25.90
CA ASN A 23 -23.60 6.45 26.12
C ASN A 23 -23.95 7.21 24.83
N ALA A 24 -23.47 6.77 23.66
CA ALA A 24 -23.87 7.34 22.38
C ALA A 24 -25.35 7.04 22.10
N THR A 25 -26.06 8.08 21.70
CA THR A 25 -27.48 8.05 21.29
C THR A 25 -27.57 8.54 19.85
N PRO A 26 -28.68 8.32 19.12
CA PRO A 26 -28.79 8.79 17.75
C PRO A 26 -28.58 10.31 17.55
N ASP A 27 -28.85 11.11 18.59
CA ASP A 27 -28.65 12.57 18.59
C ASP A 27 -27.22 13.00 18.94
N SER A 28 -26.31 12.09 19.30
CA SER A 28 -24.97 12.42 19.80
C SER A 28 -24.03 13.03 18.75
N LYS A 29 -24.28 12.80 17.46
CA LYS A 29 -23.53 13.37 16.32
C LYS A 29 -22.00 13.29 16.48
N LEU A 30 -21.51 12.14 16.95
CA LEU A 30 -20.09 11.89 17.13
C LEU A 30 -19.38 11.78 15.77
N PRO A 31 -18.16 12.32 15.61
CA PRO A 31 -17.42 12.16 14.37
C PRO A 31 -17.03 10.70 14.13
N VAL A 32 -16.80 10.35 12.86
CA VAL A 32 -16.60 8.96 12.44
C VAL A 32 -15.20 8.79 11.84
N MET A 33 -14.39 7.94 12.46
CA MET A 33 -13.17 7.39 11.89
C MET A 33 -13.54 6.18 11.03
N TYR A 34 -13.35 6.28 9.71
CA TYR A 34 -13.58 5.19 8.77
C TYR A 34 -12.26 4.53 8.37
N PHE A 35 -11.95 3.39 8.99
CA PHE A 35 -10.68 2.67 8.83
C PHE A 35 -10.73 1.67 7.67
N ILE A 36 -9.86 1.90 6.69
CA ILE A 36 -9.58 1.04 5.54
C ILE A 36 -8.24 0.33 5.79
N GLN A 37 -8.29 -0.97 6.04
CA GLN A 37 -7.11 -1.78 6.35
C GLN A 37 -6.16 -2.00 5.16
N GLY A 38 -4.88 -2.22 5.48
CA GLY A 38 -3.83 -2.65 4.56
C GLY A 38 -3.85 -4.14 4.18
N GLY A 39 -2.71 -4.60 3.64
CA GLY A 39 -2.52 -5.96 3.11
C GLY A 39 -2.17 -6.07 1.63
N GLY A 40 -1.55 -5.03 1.05
CA GLY A 40 -0.98 -5.07 -0.31
C GLY A 40 -1.98 -5.36 -1.43
N PHE A 41 -3.27 -5.09 -1.20
CA PHE A 41 -4.40 -5.47 -2.06
C PHE A 41 -4.57 -6.99 -2.28
N GLN A 42 -3.76 -7.87 -1.67
CA GLN A 42 -3.90 -9.33 -1.75
C GLN A 42 -4.64 -9.93 -0.53
N SER A 43 -4.55 -9.27 0.62
CA SER A 43 -5.10 -9.74 1.89
C SER A 43 -5.74 -8.61 2.70
N LEU A 44 -6.52 -8.99 3.70
CA LEU A 44 -7.03 -8.11 4.76
C LEU A 44 -6.15 -8.32 5.99
N SER A 45 -5.06 -7.55 6.10
CA SER A 45 -3.98 -7.82 7.06
C SER A 45 -4.21 -7.23 8.47
N ASN A 46 -5.22 -6.37 8.62
CA ASN A 46 -5.46 -5.59 9.82
C ASN A 46 -6.93 -5.75 10.28
N ALA A 47 -7.54 -6.88 9.92
CA ALA A 47 -8.96 -7.15 10.12
C ALA A 47 -9.31 -7.34 11.59
N ASN A 48 -10.48 -6.85 12.00
CA ASN A 48 -11.08 -7.10 13.32
C ASN A 48 -10.22 -6.64 14.52
N PHE A 49 -9.49 -5.54 14.34
CA PHE A 49 -8.90 -4.80 15.47
C PHE A 49 -10.02 -4.30 16.41
N ASN A 50 -9.74 -4.18 17.70
CA ASN A 50 -10.75 -3.73 18.66
C ASN A 50 -10.78 -2.19 18.76
N GLY A 51 -11.75 -1.54 18.12
CA GLY A 51 -11.90 -0.08 18.17
C GLY A 51 -12.41 0.47 19.51
N SER A 52 -12.79 -0.38 20.47
CA SER A 52 -13.52 0.01 21.69
C SER A 52 -12.83 1.07 22.55
N ASP A 53 -11.51 0.94 22.78
CA ASP A 53 -10.77 1.90 23.59
C ASP A 53 -10.56 3.22 22.85
N LEU A 54 -10.26 3.17 21.55
CA LEU A 54 -10.04 4.36 20.74
C LEU A 54 -11.33 5.16 20.55
N ALA A 55 -12.47 4.49 20.33
CA ALA A 55 -13.79 5.11 20.28
C ALA A 55 -14.15 5.82 21.59
N ARG A 56 -13.91 5.15 22.73
CA ARG A 56 -14.13 5.70 24.08
C ARG A 56 -13.19 6.86 24.42
N PHE A 57 -11.89 6.73 24.12
CA PHE A 57 -10.87 7.74 24.40
C PHE A 57 -11.05 8.99 23.53
N GLY A 58 -11.33 8.79 22.24
CA GLY A 58 -11.56 9.87 21.29
C GLY A 58 -12.98 10.47 21.32
N ASN A 59 -13.93 9.86 22.04
CA ASN A 59 -15.36 10.19 21.97
C ASN A 59 -15.85 10.33 20.51
N MET A 60 -15.66 9.25 19.75
CA MET A 60 -15.92 9.16 18.31
C MET A 60 -16.37 7.75 17.94
N LEU A 61 -16.99 7.58 16.77
CA LEU A 61 -17.17 6.24 16.20
C LEU A 61 -15.87 5.79 15.55
N VAL A 62 -15.49 4.54 15.77
CA VAL A 62 -14.47 3.84 14.97
C VAL A 62 -15.20 2.78 14.16
N VAL A 63 -15.12 2.89 12.84
CA VAL A 63 -15.71 1.92 11.91
C VAL A 63 -14.61 1.30 11.07
N GLN A 64 -14.63 -0.02 10.93
CA GLN A 64 -13.72 -0.77 10.05
C GLN A 64 -14.52 -1.39 8.92
N VAL A 65 -13.93 -1.44 7.72
CA VAL A 65 -14.53 -2.07 6.53
C VAL A 65 -13.66 -3.21 6.01
N ASN A 66 -14.32 -4.31 5.64
CA ASN A 66 -13.74 -5.32 4.77
C ASN A 66 -14.08 -5.02 3.31
N TYR A 67 -13.13 -5.23 2.41
CA TYR A 67 -13.29 -5.05 0.97
C TYR A 67 -12.69 -6.25 0.23
N ARG A 68 -13.15 -6.53 -1.00
CA ARG A 68 -12.59 -7.63 -1.78
C ARG A 68 -11.15 -7.35 -2.18
N VAL A 69 -10.31 -8.37 -2.07
CA VAL A 69 -8.85 -8.34 -2.34
C VAL A 69 -8.48 -9.40 -3.38
N GLY A 70 -7.23 -9.37 -3.85
CA GLY A 70 -6.71 -10.29 -4.86
C GLY A 70 -7.57 -10.28 -6.13
N PRO A 71 -7.85 -11.44 -6.76
CA PRO A 71 -8.64 -11.47 -7.98
C PRO A 71 -10.10 -11.02 -7.77
N TYR A 72 -10.67 -11.22 -6.58
CA TYR A 72 -12.05 -10.81 -6.28
C TYR A 72 -12.25 -9.29 -6.30
N GLY A 73 -11.24 -8.56 -5.83
CA GLY A 73 -11.24 -7.09 -5.79
C GLY A 73 -10.76 -6.45 -7.08
N PHE A 74 -9.79 -7.08 -7.75
CA PHE A 74 -8.84 -6.37 -8.63
C PHE A 74 -8.45 -7.12 -9.91
N LEU A 75 -9.18 -8.17 -10.30
CA LEU A 75 -9.03 -8.77 -11.63
C LEU A 75 -9.46 -7.78 -12.72
N GLN A 76 -8.68 -7.69 -13.81
CA GLN A 76 -8.97 -6.89 -15.00
C GLN A 76 -8.59 -7.68 -16.25
N SER A 77 -9.44 -7.61 -17.27
CA SER A 77 -9.19 -8.08 -18.65
C SER A 77 -10.32 -7.61 -19.56
N LYS A 78 -10.23 -7.89 -20.87
CA LYS A 78 -11.34 -7.65 -21.80
C LYS A 78 -12.59 -8.47 -21.46
N GLU A 79 -12.41 -9.70 -20.97
CA GLU A 79 -13.50 -10.55 -20.48
C GLU A 79 -14.16 -9.97 -19.22
N VAL A 80 -13.37 -9.38 -18.30
CA VAL A 80 -13.89 -8.68 -17.12
C VAL A 80 -14.63 -7.40 -17.51
N GLU A 81 -14.10 -6.61 -18.45
CA GLU A 81 -14.78 -5.39 -18.94
C GLU A 81 -16.12 -5.72 -19.63
N ALA A 82 -16.17 -6.78 -20.43
CA ALA A 82 -17.38 -7.19 -21.14
C ALA A 82 -18.44 -7.87 -20.26
N GLY A 83 -18.04 -8.50 -19.14
CA GLY A 83 -18.90 -9.41 -18.37
C GLY A 83 -18.87 -9.25 -16.84
N ALA A 84 -18.24 -8.20 -16.30
CA ALA A 84 -18.09 -7.95 -14.87
C ALA A 84 -17.81 -6.46 -14.56
N SER A 85 -17.44 -6.16 -13.31
CA SER A 85 -16.97 -4.85 -12.85
C SER A 85 -15.50 -4.95 -12.43
N MET A 86 -14.71 -3.95 -12.80
CA MET A 86 -13.33 -3.74 -12.34
C MET A 86 -13.28 -2.92 -11.03
N ASN A 87 -12.13 -2.94 -10.33
CA ASN A 87 -11.88 -2.16 -9.10
C ASN A 87 -12.94 -2.37 -8.01
N ASN A 88 -13.46 -3.59 -7.89
CA ASN A 88 -14.48 -3.96 -6.91
C ASN A 88 -14.02 -3.68 -5.48
N GLY A 89 -12.75 -3.92 -5.14
CA GLY A 89 -12.22 -3.61 -3.81
C GLY A 89 -12.33 -2.12 -3.44
N LEU A 90 -12.08 -1.19 -4.37
CA LEU A 90 -12.29 0.24 -4.13
C LEU A 90 -13.79 0.58 -4.07
N LYS A 91 -14.61 -0.04 -4.93
CA LYS A 91 -16.07 0.14 -4.93
C LYS A 91 -16.73 -0.34 -3.62
N ASP A 92 -16.22 -1.42 -3.02
CA ASP A 92 -16.64 -1.92 -1.71
C ASP A 92 -16.35 -0.90 -0.59
N GLN A 93 -15.15 -0.30 -0.59
CA GLN A 93 -14.78 0.75 0.36
C GLN A 93 -15.67 2.00 0.21
N ILE A 94 -16.04 2.37 -1.03
CA ILE A 94 -16.99 3.47 -1.29
C ILE A 94 -18.39 3.09 -0.82
N GLN A 95 -18.80 1.83 -0.99
CA GLN A 95 -20.11 1.36 -0.56
C GLN A 95 -20.25 1.37 0.97
N GLY A 96 -19.19 1.04 1.72
CA GLY A 96 -19.18 1.19 3.18
C GLY A 96 -19.33 2.66 3.62
N LEU A 97 -18.69 3.61 2.94
CA LEU A 97 -18.90 5.06 3.17
C LEU A 97 -20.34 5.49 2.87
N LYS A 98 -20.93 5.03 1.75
CA LYS A 98 -22.32 5.30 1.39
C LYS A 98 -23.31 4.72 2.40
N TRP A 99 -23.06 3.51 2.89
CA TRP A 99 -23.86 2.88 3.92
C TRP A 99 -23.78 3.65 5.24
N LEU A 100 -22.58 4.06 5.68
CA LEU A 100 -22.43 4.92 6.86
C LEU A 100 -23.10 6.28 6.70
N LYS A 101 -23.08 6.89 5.50
CA LYS A 101 -23.81 8.13 5.22
C LYS A 101 -25.31 8.00 5.54
N GLN A 102 -25.89 6.82 5.34
CA GLN A 102 -27.30 6.53 5.58
C GLN A 102 -27.58 6.06 7.03
N HIS A 103 -26.63 5.38 7.68
CA HIS A 103 -26.89 4.63 8.92
C HIS A 103 -26.07 5.04 10.15
N ALA A 104 -24.99 5.84 10.02
CA ALA A 104 -24.12 6.21 11.14
C ALA A 104 -24.89 6.87 12.30
N ALA A 105 -25.93 7.65 12.00
CA ALA A 105 -26.79 8.28 13.00
C ALA A 105 -27.45 7.25 13.94
N ALA A 106 -27.80 6.04 13.49
CA ALA A 106 -28.38 5.01 14.37
C ALA A 106 -27.40 4.55 15.47
N PHE A 107 -26.10 4.72 15.26
CA PHE A 107 -25.01 4.41 16.19
C PHE A 107 -24.47 5.68 16.89
N GLY A 108 -25.17 6.81 16.76
CA GLY A 108 -24.79 8.12 17.30
C GLY A 108 -23.69 8.86 16.53
N GLY A 109 -23.34 8.40 15.33
CA GLY A 109 -22.38 9.05 14.44
C GLY A 109 -22.96 10.19 13.63
N ASN A 110 -22.09 11.13 13.22
CA ASN A 110 -22.41 12.22 12.33
C ASN A 110 -22.07 11.82 10.87
N PRO A 111 -23.06 11.58 9.99
CA PRO A 111 -22.81 11.22 8.60
C PRO A 111 -22.17 12.37 7.79
N ASP A 112 -22.17 13.60 8.30
CA ASP A 112 -21.50 14.75 7.68
C ASP A 112 -20.07 14.99 8.17
N GLN A 113 -19.56 14.16 9.10
CA GLN A 113 -18.19 14.24 9.61
C GLN A 113 -17.52 12.86 9.65
N MET A 114 -17.23 12.33 8.46
CA MET A 114 -16.46 11.10 8.26
C MET A 114 -15.02 11.44 7.82
N VAL A 115 -14.05 10.88 8.52
CA VAL A 115 -12.61 10.96 8.20
C VAL A 115 -12.14 9.58 7.75
N ALA A 116 -11.62 9.48 6.52
CA ALA A 116 -11.09 8.24 5.99
C ALA A 116 -9.67 8.02 6.52
N VAL A 117 -9.44 6.92 7.21
CA VAL A 117 -8.12 6.53 7.73
C VAL A 117 -7.72 5.23 7.06
N GLY A 118 -6.47 5.07 6.67
CA GLY A 118 -5.99 3.77 6.23
C GLY A 118 -4.50 3.60 6.42
N ASP A 119 -4.08 2.34 6.52
CA ASP A 119 -2.69 1.92 6.64
C ASP A 119 -2.21 1.23 5.36
N SER A 120 -0.96 1.45 4.94
CA SER A 120 -0.34 0.70 3.83
C SER A 120 -1.16 0.75 2.53
N ALA A 121 -1.68 -0.39 2.04
CA ALA A 121 -2.60 -0.46 0.90
C ALA A 121 -3.95 0.25 1.16
N GLY A 122 -4.38 0.34 2.42
CA GLY A 122 -5.51 1.16 2.85
C GLY A 122 -5.20 2.66 2.75
N ALA A 123 -4.00 3.09 3.14
CA ALA A 123 -3.54 4.47 2.94
C ALA A 123 -3.46 4.85 1.46
N THR A 124 -2.93 3.92 0.64
CA THR A 124 -2.94 4.01 -0.83
C THR A 124 -4.38 4.09 -1.36
N SER A 125 -5.31 3.29 -0.81
CA SER A 125 -6.73 3.35 -1.17
C SER A 125 -7.33 4.72 -0.85
N VAL A 126 -7.06 5.30 0.32
CA VAL A 126 -7.50 6.66 0.67
C VAL A 126 -6.99 7.67 -0.35
N ALA A 127 -5.70 7.63 -0.73
CA ALA A 127 -5.16 8.50 -1.78
C ALA A 127 -5.87 8.31 -3.14
N MET A 128 -6.18 7.06 -3.53
CA MET A 128 -6.95 6.77 -4.75
C MET A 128 -8.39 7.28 -4.68
N LEU A 129 -9.07 7.17 -3.54
CA LEU A 129 -10.42 7.72 -3.34
C LEU A 129 -10.43 9.25 -3.41
N LEU A 130 -9.43 9.92 -2.81
CA LEU A 130 -9.25 11.37 -2.95
C LEU A 130 -9.04 11.74 -4.43
N ALA A 131 -8.18 11.01 -5.16
CA ALA A 131 -7.95 11.25 -6.58
C ALA A 131 -9.23 11.05 -7.42
N ALA A 132 -10.00 10.00 -7.16
CA ALA A 132 -11.26 9.70 -7.85
C ALA A 132 -12.32 10.80 -7.63
N PHE A 133 -12.49 11.26 -6.39
CA PHE A 133 -13.44 12.32 -6.03
C PHE A 133 -12.96 13.73 -6.41
N GLY A 134 -11.77 13.88 -7.00
CA GLY A 134 -11.23 15.16 -7.46
C GLY A 134 -12.00 15.83 -8.60
N ASP A 135 -12.81 15.08 -9.35
CA ASP A 135 -13.70 15.66 -10.38
C ASP A 135 -15.10 15.99 -9.84
N ASN A 136 -15.52 15.32 -8.76
CA ASN A 136 -16.87 15.39 -8.20
C ASN A 136 -16.83 14.88 -6.75
N ASP A 137 -17.03 15.76 -5.76
CA ASP A 137 -17.10 15.38 -4.33
C ASP A 137 -18.48 14.74 -4.03
N PRO A 138 -18.56 13.45 -3.66
CA PRO A 138 -19.81 12.82 -3.26
C PRO A 138 -20.25 13.21 -1.84
N GLY A 139 -19.51 14.06 -1.13
CA GLY A 139 -19.80 14.52 0.23
C GLY A 139 -19.55 13.46 1.31
N LEU A 140 -18.72 12.44 0.99
CA LEU A 140 -18.46 11.27 1.84
C LEU A 140 -17.24 11.40 2.75
N ILE A 141 -16.21 12.15 2.35
CA ILE A 141 -14.95 12.27 3.11
C ILE A 141 -14.73 13.74 3.46
N LYS A 142 -14.42 14.05 4.73
CA LYS A 142 -14.15 15.42 5.22
C LYS A 142 -12.73 15.65 5.71
N GLY A 143 -11.96 14.58 5.88
CA GLY A 143 -10.53 14.58 6.17
C GLY A 143 -9.93 13.21 5.88
N ALA A 144 -8.61 13.13 5.77
CA ALA A 144 -7.92 11.87 5.53
C ALA A 144 -6.73 11.66 6.49
N ILE A 145 -6.51 10.43 6.96
CA ILE A 145 -5.26 10.01 7.57
C ILE A 145 -4.67 8.88 6.71
N MET A 146 -3.44 9.05 6.24
CA MET A 146 -2.77 8.11 5.33
C MET A 146 -1.48 7.60 6.00
N GLU A 147 -1.57 6.45 6.65
CA GLU A 147 -0.49 5.85 7.46
C GLU A 147 0.40 4.96 6.56
N SER A 148 1.67 5.34 6.38
CA SER A 148 2.63 4.69 5.48
C SER A 148 2.14 4.59 4.02
N VAL A 149 1.70 5.72 3.45
CA VAL A 149 1.11 5.77 2.09
C VAL A 149 2.11 5.45 0.97
N SER A 150 1.65 4.65 -0.01
CA SER A 150 2.38 4.27 -1.21
C SER A 150 1.52 4.52 -2.47
N VAL A 151 1.94 3.98 -3.61
CA VAL A 151 1.15 3.89 -4.85
C VAL A 151 0.86 2.45 -5.21
N ALA A 152 -0.35 2.21 -5.72
CA ALA A 152 -0.72 0.94 -6.33
C ALA A 152 -0.17 0.89 -7.77
N THR A 153 0.20 -0.30 -8.26
CA THR A 153 0.58 -0.44 -9.67
C THR A 153 -0.68 -0.56 -10.53
N VAL A 154 -1.12 0.55 -11.12
CA VAL A 154 -2.30 0.65 -11.98
C VAL A 154 -1.95 0.25 -13.42
N ARG A 155 -2.63 -0.79 -13.91
CA ARG A 155 -2.47 -1.29 -15.29
C ARG A 155 -3.51 -0.71 -16.23
N THR A 156 -3.16 -0.62 -17.52
CA THR A 156 -4.14 -0.48 -18.59
C THR A 156 -4.87 -1.81 -18.80
N LEU A 157 -6.03 -1.79 -19.47
CA LEU A 157 -6.78 -3.00 -19.82
C LEU A 157 -5.93 -4.05 -20.57
N GLU A 158 -5.02 -3.60 -21.44
CA GLU A 158 -4.08 -4.46 -22.18
C GLU A 158 -3.08 -5.14 -21.24
N GLN A 159 -2.47 -4.38 -20.32
CA GLN A 159 -1.56 -4.91 -19.30
C GLN A 159 -2.28 -5.81 -18.27
N GLY A 160 -3.54 -5.53 -17.95
CA GLY A 160 -4.37 -6.35 -17.08
C GLY A 160 -4.60 -7.76 -17.63
N GLN A 161 -4.65 -7.91 -18.97
CA GLN A 161 -4.78 -9.22 -19.62
C GLN A 161 -3.67 -10.20 -19.20
N GLU A 162 -2.46 -9.73 -18.86
CA GLU A 162 -1.38 -10.58 -18.34
C GLU A 162 -1.73 -11.21 -16.97
N GLN A 163 -2.35 -10.44 -16.06
CA GLN A 163 -2.81 -10.93 -14.76
C GLN A 163 -3.95 -11.94 -14.91
N TYR A 164 -4.88 -11.66 -15.83
CA TYR A 164 -5.97 -12.59 -16.15
C TYR A 164 -5.48 -13.89 -16.77
N ASN A 165 -4.50 -13.80 -17.68
CA ASN A 165 -3.84 -14.96 -18.27
C ASN A 165 -3.07 -15.75 -17.20
N CYS A 166 -2.41 -15.10 -16.25
CA CYS A 166 -1.77 -15.76 -15.10
C CYS A 166 -2.78 -16.62 -14.32
N LEU A 167 -3.92 -16.02 -13.91
CA LEU A 167 -4.95 -16.73 -13.15
C LEU A 167 -5.64 -17.84 -13.95
N THR A 168 -6.01 -17.59 -15.20
CA THR A 168 -6.67 -18.61 -16.06
C THR A 168 -5.73 -19.75 -16.44
N ASN A 169 -4.41 -19.51 -16.55
CA ASN A 169 -3.42 -20.57 -16.70
C ASN A 169 -3.29 -21.40 -15.41
N ALA A 170 -3.15 -20.75 -14.26
CA ALA A 170 -3.00 -21.42 -12.96
C ALA A 170 -4.21 -22.29 -12.58
N THR A 171 -5.42 -21.85 -12.96
CA THR A 171 -6.69 -22.55 -12.70
C THR A 171 -7.11 -23.52 -13.81
N GLY A 172 -6.46 -23.49 -14.98
CA GLY A 172 -6.85 -24.27 -16.16
C GLY A 172 -8.07 -23.73 -16.93
N CYS A 173 -8.63 -22.58 -16.52
CA CYS A 173 -9.72 -21.92 -17.23
C CYS A 173 -9.33 -21.31 -18.59
N ASN A 174 -8.02 -21.21 -18.89
CA ASN A 174 -7.48 -20.77 -20.18
C ASN A 174 -7.90 -21.65 -21.38
N LYS A 175 -8.44 -22.85 -21.13
CA LYS A 175 -8.92 -23.79 -22.16
C LYS A 175 -10.41 -23.66 -22.48
N GLN A 176 -11.13 -22.81 -21.75
CA GLN A 176 -12.58 -22.62 -21.92
C GLN A 176 -12.86 -21.40 -22.79
N ALA A 177 -13.87 -21.48 -23.67
CA ALA A 177 -14.33 -20.32 -24.43
C ALA A 177 -14.82 -19.20 -23.49
N GLU A 178 -15.66 -19.56 -22.52
CA GLU A 178 -16.15 -18.66 -21.47
C GLU A 178 -15.23 -18.71 -20.24
N SER A 179 -13.98 -18.27 -20.39
CA SER A 179 -12.93 -18.34 -19.36
C SER A 179 -13.35 -17.65 -18.04
N LEU A 180 -14.10 -16.56 -18.10
CA LEU A 180 -14.61 -15.85 -16.91
C LEU A 180 -15.74 -16.62 -16.21
N ALA A 181 -16.60 -17.31 -16.96
CA ALA A 181 -17.62 -18.19 -16.39
C ALA A 181 -16.97 -19.43 -15.73
N CYS A 182 -15.89 -19.94 -16.32
CA CYS A 182 -15.07 -20.98 -15.69
C CYS A 182 -14.51 -20.51 -14.35
N LEU A 183 -13.87 -19.33 -14.26
CA LEU A 183 -13.34 -18.80 -13.00
C LEU A 183 -14.43 -18.69 -11.91
N ARG A 184 -15.62 -18.20 -12.27
CA ARG A 184 -16.79 -18.10 -11.38
C ARG A 184 -17.36 -19.45 -10.91
N SER A 185 -17.03 -20.55 -11.58
CA SER A 185 -17.48 -21.90 -11.20
C SER A 185 -16.52 -22.62 -10.24
N LEU A 186 -15.35 -22.04 -9.98
CA LEU A 186 -14.34 -22.60 -9.08
C LEU A 186 -14.63 -22.24 -7.62
N ASN A 187 -14.21 -23.11 -6.70
CA ASN A 187 -14.22 -22.81 -5.28
C ASN A 187 -13.22 -21.68 -4.95
N ALA A 188 -13.54 -20.85 -3.95
CA ALA A 188 -12.69 -19.73 -3.49
C ALA A 188 -11.20 -20.08 -3.32
N THR A 189 -10.90 -21.27 -2.80
CA THR A 189 -9.52 -21.74 -2.54
C THR A 189 -8.72 -22.02 -3.82
N ALA A 190 -9.37 -22.28 -4.95
CA ALA A 190 -8.71 -22.49 -6.24
C ALA A 190 -8.32 -21.18 -6.94
N LEU A 191 -8.95 -20.05 -6.57
CA LEU A 191 -8.62 -18.71 -7.06
C LEU A 191 -7.53 -18.02 -6.20
N GLN A 192 -7.18 -18.58 -5.04
CA GLN A 192 -6.08 -18.07 -4.21
C GLN A 192 -4.73 -18.43 -4.84
N THR A 193 -3.91 -17.42 -5.12
CA THR A 193 -2.57 -17.56 -5.70
C THR A 193 -1.63 -16.52 -5.10
N GLU A 194 -0.37 -16.91 -4.91
CA GLU A 194 0.72 -16.00 -4.53
C GLU A 194 1.56 -15.58 -5.77
N ASP A 195 1.46 -16.33 -6.86
CA ASP A 195 2.21 -16.12 -8.11
C ASP A 195 1.65 -14.98 -8.97
N CYS A 196 0.32 -14.80 -8.97
CA CYS A 196 -0.35 -13.70 -9.68
C CYS A 196 -0.62 -12.53 -8.72
N GLN A 197 -0.21 -11.32 -9.11
CA GLN A 197 -0.33 -10.11 -8.29
C GLN A 197 -1.45 -9.20 -8.82
N PHE A 198 -2.47 -8.91 -8.01
CA PHE A 198 -3.63 -8.09 -8.40
C PHE A 198 -3.61 -6.72 -7.71
N ASN A 199 -3.86 -5.64 -8.43
CA ASN A 199 -3.84 -4.28 -7.89
C ASN A 199 -5.02 -3.48 -8.48
N PRO A 200 -5.45 -2.38 -7.86
CA PRO A 200 -6.27 -1.38 -8.53
C PRO A 200 -5.74 -1.05 -9.93
N ASN A 201 -6.64 -0.85 -10.89
CA ASN A 201 -6.30 -0.68 -12.30
C ASN A 201 -6.92 0.59 -12.89
N LEU A 202 -6.44 1.03 -14.06
CA LEU A 202 -7.12 2.08 -14.83
C LEU A 202 -8.40 1.49 -15.44
N ASP A 203 -9.55 2.00 -15.03
CA ASP A 203 -10.89 1.57 -15.51
C ASP A 203 -11.64 2.66 -16.30
N GLY A 204 -11.09 3.87 -16.39
CA GLY A 204 -11.69 5.00 -17.11
C GLY A 204 -12.88 5.66 -16.42
N ASP A 205 -13.34 5.14 -15.28
CA ASP A 205 -14.50 5.61 -14.51
C ASP A 205 -14.08 6.07 -13.11
N LEU A 206 -13.75 5.12 -12.22
CA LEU A 206 -13.31 5.42 -10.86
C LEU A 206 -11.84 5.82 -10.82
N VAL A 207 -11.00 5.12 -11.59
CA VAL A 207 -9.55 5.32 -11.68
C VAL A 207 -9.22 5.72 -13.12
N LYS A 208 -9.42 7.00 -13.43
CA LYS A 208 -9.30 7.56 -14.78
C LYS A 208 -7.86 7.82 -15.22
N ALA A 209 -6.95 8.00 -14.26
CA ALA A 209 -5.54 8.32 -14.47
C ALA A 209 -4.72 7.92 -13.21
N PRO A 210 -3.38 7.79 -13.33
CA PRO A 210 -2.50 7.54 -12.19
C PRO A 210 -2.68 8.53 -11.04
N THR A 211 -2.62 8.05 -9.81
CA THR A 211 -2.82 8.83 -8.57
C THR A 211 -1.80 9.96 -8.47
N LEU A 212 -0.52 9.70 -8.78
CA LEU A 212 0.53 10.71 -8.78
C LEU A 212 0.23 11.83 -9.78
N GLN A 213 -0.30 11.49 -10.96
CA GLN A 213 -0.71 12.46 -11.97
C GLN A 213 -1.89 13.30 -11.47
N ARG A 214 -2.93 12.67 -10.90
CA ARG A 214 -4.11 13.37 -10.34
C ARG A 214 -3.72 14.39 -9.27
N PHE A 215 -2.80 14.03 -8.37
CA PHE A 215 -2.25 14.95 -7.36
C PHE A 215 -1.33 16.03 -7.97
N ALA A 216 -0.47 15.68 -8.93
CA ALA A 216 0.36 16.66 -9.64
C ALA A 216 -0.47 17.73 -10.35
N GLU A 217 -1.62 17.35 -10.94
CA GLU A 217 -2.59 18.25 -11.60
C GLU A 217 -3.54 18.99 -10.65
N GLY A 218 -3.52 18.70 -9.34
CA GLY A 218 -4.45 19.29 -8.37
C GLY A 218 -5.88 18.75 -8.43
N LYS A 219 -6.10 17.64 -9.15
CA LYS A 219 -7.40 16.96 -9.36
C LYS A 219 -7.61 15.84 -8.35
N TYR A 220 -7.74 16.22 -7.09
CA TYR A 220 -8.10 15.34 -5.98
C TYR A 220 -9.00 16.09 -5.00
N LEU A 221 -9.73 15.37 -4.16
CA LEU A 221 -10.60 15.93 -3.15
C LEU A 221 -9.79 16.69 -2.09
N LYS A 222 -9.95 18.02 -2.06
CA LYS A 222 -9.18 18.94 -1.21
C LYS A 222 -9.76 19.01 0.21
N VAL A 223 -9.45 17.99 1.01
CA VAL A 223 -9.77 17.92 2.45
C VAL A 223 -8.50 17.95 3.30
N PRO A 224 -8.54 18.43 4.55
CA PRO A 224 -7.40 18.38 5.45
C PRO A 224 -6.86 16.96 5.62
N THR A 225 -5.54 16.81 5.82
CA THR A 225 -4.92 15.48 5.95
C THR A 225 -3.87 15.36 7.06
N ILE A 226 -3.73 14.16 7.59
CA ILE A 226 -2.47 13.66 8.17
C ILE A 226 -1.92 12.63 7.18
N ALA A 227 -0.62 12.66 6.92
CA ALA A 227 0.05 11.56 6.24
C ALA A 227 1.48 11.43 6.76
N GLY A 228 1.93 10.21 7.03
CA GLY A 228 3.23 10.00 7.64
C GLY A 228 3.73 8.59 7.45
N THR A 229 4.90 8.32 8.02
CA THR A 229 5.61 7.06 7.81
C THR A 229 6.24 6.56 9.09
N CYS A 230 6.43 5.26 9.16
CA CYS A 230 7.41 4.65 10.05
C CYS A 230 8.84 5.08 9.68
N THR A 231 9.82 4.80 10.54
CA THR A 231 11.24 5.11 10.27
C THR A 231 11.89 4.03 9.40
N ASP A 232 11.45 2.77 9.55
CA ASP A 232 12.10 1.59 8.97
C ASP A 232 11.18 0.82 8.02
N GLU A 233 10.45 1.57 7.18
CA GLU A 233 9.41 1.09 6.27
C GLU A 233 9.78 -0.15 5.44
N GLY A 234 11.03 -0.28 4.99
CA GLY A 234 11.43 -1.41 4.16
C GLY A 234 11.78 -2.71 4.90
N THR A 235 11.98 -2.72 6.23
CA THR A 235 12.64 -3.86 6.90
C THR A 235 11.86 -5.16 6.84
N LYS A 236 10.51 -5.10 6.81
CA LYS A 236 9.62 -6.25 6.61
C LYS A 236 9.11 -6.42 5.18
N ASN A 237 9.47 -5.50 4.26
CA ASN A 237 8.93 -5.43 2.89
C ASN A 237 9.95 -5.84 1.80
N VAL A 238 11.17 -6.24 2.19
CA VAL A 238 12.21 -6.75 1.27
C VAL A 238 12.78 -8.09 1.75
N PRO A 239 13.35 -8.93 0.87
CA PRO A 239 13.88 -10.24 1.27
C PRO A 239 14.98 -10.13 2.34
N GLN A 240 14.74 -10.66 3.54
CA GLN A 240 15.72 -10.59 4.65
C GLN A 240 17.05 -11.30 4.35
N LYS A 241 17.10 -12.15 3.31
CA LYS A 241 18.28 -12.92 2.91
C LYS A 241 19.19 -12.24 1.89
N THR A 242 18.85 -11.06 1.36
CA THR A 242 19.68 -10.33 0.38
C THR A 242 21.11 -10.11 0.88
N ASP A 243 22.07 -10.80 0.27
CA ASP A 243 23.50 -10.75 0.60
C ASP A 243 24.34 -10.08 -0.50
N THR A 244 23.83 -10.07 -1.74
CA THR A 244 24.55 -9.62 -2.94
C THR A 244 23.95 -8.36 -3.56
N VAL A 245 24.80 -7.61 -4.29
CA VAL A 245 24.38 -6.41 -5.04
C VAL A 245 23.41 -6.78 -6.16
N GLU A 246 23.56 -7.96 -6.78
CA GLU A 246 22.68 -8.45 -7.84
C GLU A 246 21.25 -8.69 -7.34
N GLU A 247 21.08 -9.36 -6.19
CA GLU A 247 19.77 -9.52 -5.54
C GLU A 247 19.13 -8.17 -5.18
N ALA A 248 19.92 -7.23 -4.65
CA ALA A 248 19.45 -5.90 -4.30
C ALA A 248 19.04 -5.09 -5.53
N PHE A 249 19.84 -5.10 -6.59
CA PHE A 249 19.52 -4.47 -7.87
C PHE A 249 18.29 -5.08 -8.54
N LYS A 250 18.16 -6.41 -8.53
CA LYS A 250 16.96 -7.08 -9.02
C LYS A 250 15.73 -6.56 -8.28
N ASN A 251 15.76 -6.55 -6.94
CA ASN A 251 14.64 -6.04 -6.15
C ASN A 251 14.32 -4.57 -6.48
N MET A 252 15.32 -3.67 -6.51
CA MET A 252 15.10 -2.25 -6.84
C MET A 252 14.55 -2.04 -8.26
N ASN A 253 15.06 -2.77 -9.26
CA ASN A 253 14.64 -2.61 -10.65
C ASN A 253 13.29 -3.27 -10.92
N ASP A 254 12.95 -4.38 -10.24
CA ASP A 254 11.62 -4.98 -10.28
C ASP A 254 10.55 -3.99 -9.81
N GLN A 255 10.82 -3.22 -8.75
CA GLN A 255 9.90 -2.18 -8.25
C GLN A 255 9.67 -1.04 -9.27
N ALA A 256 10.68 -0.74 -10.08
CA ALA A 256 10.61 0.24 -11.16
C ALA A 256 10.29 -0.39 -12.53
N THR A 257 9.75 -1.62 -12.57
CA THR A 257 9.36 -2.36 -13.78
C THR A 257 10.45 -2.45 -14.87
N GLN A 258 11.70 -2.64 -14.45
CA GLN A 258 12.92 -2.68 -15.27
C GLN A 258 13.30 -1.36 -15.97
N SER A 259 12.76 -0.22 -15.53
CA SER A 259 13.02 1.08 -16.17
C SER A 259 14.39 1.69 -15.85
N LEU A 260 15.09 1.25 -14.79
CA LEU A 260 16.35 1.87 -14.35
C LEU A 260 17.51 1.55 -15.30
N SER A 261 18.23 2.57 -15.73
CA SER A 261 19.48 2.41 -16.47
C SER A 261 20.63 1.88 -15.58
N ASN A 262 21.69 1.36 -16.20
CA ASN A 262 22.89 0.94 -15.46
C ASN A 262 23.52 2.09 -14.65
N ALA A 263 23.41 3.34 -15.12
CA ALA A 263 23.88 4.52 -14.39
C ALA A 263 23.02 4.78 -13.14
N SER A 264 21.70 4.59 -13.24
CA SER A 264 20.78 4.67 -12.11
C SER A 264 21.05 3.60 -11.05
N LEU A 265 21.28 2.35 -11.47
CA LEU A 265 21.65 1.27 -10.54
C LEU A 265 23.00 1.56 -9.84
N ALA A 266 23.99 2.10 -10.58
CA ALA A 266 25.25 2.54 -9.98
C ALA A 266 25.06 3.69 -8.96
N LEU A 267 24.18 4.66 -9.23
CA LEU A 267 23.86 5.74 -8.29
C LEU A 267 23.12 5.22 -7.04
N LEU A 268 22.16 4.31 -7.21
CA LEU A 268 21.49 3.65 -6.07
C LEU A 268 22.48 2.84 -5.21
N LYS A 269 23.48 2.22 -5.84
CA LYS A 269 24.57 1.55 -5.12
C LYS A 269 25.37 2.54 -4.27
N GLU A 270 25.82 3.66 -4.86
CA GLU A 270 26.56 4.71 -4.16
C GLU A 270 25.75 5.31 -2.99
N THR A 271 24.46 5.54 -3.21
CA THR A 271 23.56 6.19 -2.23
C THR A 271 23.13 5.27 -1.09
N TYR A 272 22.90 3.97 -1.35
CA TYR A 272 22.35 3.04 -0.35
C TYR A 272 23.25 1.84 -0.05
N LEU A 273 23.64 1.07 -1.08
CA LEU A 273 24.29 -0.24 -0.87
C LEU A 273 25.74 -0.13 -0.37
N ASP A 274 26.45 0.91 -0.78
CA ASP A 274 27.82 1.22 -0.32
C ASP A 274 27.84 1.96 1.03
N LYS A 275 26.69 2.30 1.61
CA LYS A 275 26.63 2.90 2.95
C LYS A 275 26.80 1.80 4.01
N PRO A 276 27.73 1.96 4.97
CA PRO A 276 27.82 1.06 6.11
C PRO A 276 26.49 1.00 6.87
N GLN A 277 25.99 -0.22 7.08
CA GLN A 277 24.84 -0.51 7.92
C GLN A 277 25.17 -1.72 8.81
N PRO A 278 24.53 -1.86 9.99
CA PRO A 278 24.69 -3.07 10.79
C PRO A 278 24.19 -4.30 10.04
N VAL A 279 24.88 -5.43 10.22
CA VAL A 279 24.44 -6.75 9.74
C VAL A 279 23.80 -7.49 10.92
N PHE A 280 22.59 -8.00 10.74
CA PHE A 280 21.77 -8.52 11.83
C PHE A 280 21.74 -10.06 11.85
N PRO A 281 21.43 -10.68 13.00
CA PRO A 281 21.31 -12.13 13.09
C PRO A 281 20.32 -12.68 12.07
N LYS A 282 20.75 -13.67 11.29
CA LYS A 282 19.96 -14.35 10.24
C LYS A 282 19.59 -13.48 9.02
N SER A 283 20.06 -12.24 8.89
CA SER A 283 19.92 -11.47 7.65
C SER A 283 21.08 -11.73 6.67
N GLY A 284 20.90 -11.35 5.40
CA GLY A 284 22.02 -11.10 4.49
C GLY A 284 22.67 -9.73 4.79
N LYS A 285 23.89 -9.52 4.28
CA LYS A 285 24.72 -8.32 4.52
C LYS A 285 24.19 -7.03 3.93
N LEU A 286 23.35 -7.12 2.89
CA LEU A 286 22.80 -5.97 2.17
C LEU A 286 21.29 -5.76 2.40
N TRP A 287 20.66 -6.61 3.23
CA TRP A 287 19.25 -6.49 3.58
C TRP A 287 18.89 -5.11 4.15
N ARG A 288 19.68 -4.58 5.09
CA ARG A 288 19.36 -3.31 5.75
C ARG A 288 19.47 -2.13 4.77
N GLN A 289 20.47 -2.13 3.90
CA GLN A 289 20.66 -1.13 2.84
C GLN A 289 19.51 -1.17 1.83
N LEU A 290 19.10 -2.37 1.40
CA LEU A 290 17.95 -2.55 0.52
C LEU A 290 16.65 -2.08 1.20
N ALA A 291 16.46 -2.40 2.48
CA ALA A 291 15.30 -1.96 3.26
C ALA A 291 15.25 -0.43 3.39
N THR A 292 16.38 0.25 3.65
CA THR A 292 16.43 1.71 3.68
C THR A 292 16.05 2.33 2.34
N ALA A 293 16.61 1.82 1.23
CA ALA A 293 16.26 2.28 -0.12
C ALA A 293 14.77 2.08 -0.42
N HIS A 294 14.24 0.91 -0.07
CA HIS A 294 12.84 0.56 -0.27
C HIS A 294 11.90 1.45 0.54
N GLY A 295 12.23 1.75 1.80
CA GLY A 295 11.47 2.69 2.62
C GLY A 295 11.39 4.09 1.99
N ASP A 296 12.52 4.57 1.44
CA ASP A 296 12.54 5.85 0.73
C ASP A 296 11.62 5.84 -0.52
N TYR A 297 11.80 4.90 -1.46
CA TYR A 297 11.02 4.92 -2.72
C TYR A 297 9.58 4.36 -2.62
N ARG A 298 9.23 3.56 -1.61
CA ARG A 298 7.85 3.05 -1.41
C ARG A 298 7.02 3.83 -0.40
N ALA A 299 7.61 4.59 0.52
CA ALA A 299 6.84 5.29 1.55
C ALA A 299 7.29 6.75 1.74
N HIS A 300 8.54 7.01 2.16
CA HIS A 300 8.97 8.37 2.56
C HIS A 300 8.80 9.39 1.44
N CYS A 301 9.28 9.06 0.24
CA CYS A 301 9.26 9.98 -0.90
C CYS A 301 7.89 10.08 -1.57
N ILE A 302 7.07 9.02 -1.52
CA ILE A 302 5.69 9.06 -2.01
C ILE A 302 4.81 9.91 -1.09
N THR A 303 4.92 9.71 0.23
CA THR A 303 4.25 10.55 1.24
C THR A 303 4.60 12.03 1.05
N LYS A 304 5.90 12.33 0.85
CA LYS A 304 6.38 13.67 0.49
C LYS A 304 5.74 14.22 -0.79
N ILE A 305 5.63 13.42 -1.86
CA ILE A 305 5.01 13.87 -3.13
C ILE A 305 3.54 14.26 -2.92
N PHE A 306 2.76 13.44 -2.22
CA PHE A 306 1.36 13.75 -1.93
C PHE A 306 1.22 15.01 -1.06
N GLN A 307 2.05 15.15 -0.01
CA GLN A 307 1.96 16.30 0.89
C GLN A 307 2.52 17.60 0.30
N ASP A 308 3.52 17.53 -0.58
CA ASP A 308 3.99 18.70 -1.35
C ASP A 308 2.91 19.18 -2.32
N ALA A 309 2.18 18.26 -2.98
CA ALA A 309 1.03 18.61 -3.81
C ALA A 309 -0.13 19.23 -3.00
N MET A 310 -0.44 18.67 -1.82
CA MET A 310 -1.44 19.21 -0.90
C MET A 310 -1.08 20.63 -0.41
N ALA A 311 0.15 20.82 0.07
CA ALA A 311 0.62 22.10 0.58
C ALA A 311 0.71 23.17 -0.52
N ARG A 312 1.17 22.80 -1.73
CA ARG A 312 1.16 23.67 -2.93
C ARG A 312 -0.24 24.18 -3.24
N ASP A 313 -1.26 23.33 -3.08
CA ASP A 313 -2.65 23.64 -3.41
C ASP A 313 -3.43 24.31 -2.26
N GLY A 314 -2.74 24.68 -1.17
CA GLY A 314 -3.34 25.34 -0.01
C GLY A 314 -4.12 24.41 0.94
N VAL A 315 -3.98 23.09 0.79
CA VAL A 315 -4.64 22.11 1.65
C VAL A 315 -3.84 21.95 2.95
N ALA A 316 -4.52 22.05 4.10
CA ALA A 316 -3.90 21.79 5.40
C ALA A 316 -3.49 20.31 5.52
N THR A 317 -2.18 20.06 5.60
CA THR A 317 -1.62 18.70 5.73
C THR A 317 -0.58 18.66 6.86
N PHE A 318 -0.51 17.56 7.59
CA PHE A 318 0.41 17.37 8.72
C PHE A 318 1.23 16.08 8.53
N ASN A 319 2.57 16.17 8.62
CA ASN A 319 3.45 14.99 8.49
C ASN A 319 3.91 14.45 9.84
N TYR A 320 4.04 13.13 9.96
CA TYR A 320 4.74 12.49 11.07
C TYR A 320 5.83 11.54 10.59
N ARG A 321 6.84 11.35 11.45
CA ARG A 321 7.72 10.18 11.44
C ARG A 321 7.51 9.39 12.72
N TYR A 322 7.21 8.12 12.61
CA TYR A 322 7.02 7.24 13.74
C TYR A 322 8.29 6.42 13.98
N GLY A 323 8.90 6.58 15.16
CA GLY A 323 10.17 5.95 15.51
C GLY A 323 10.35 5.58 16.99
N PRO A 324 9.35 5.01 17.72
CA PRO A 324 9.60 4.46 19.05
C PRO A 324 10.58 3.27 18.94
N LEU A 325 11.64 3.29 19.75
CA LEU A 325 12.66 2.23 19.77
C LEU A 325 12.21 1.07 20.68
N ASP A 326 12.32 -0.16 20.19
CA ASP A 326 12.01 -1.37 20.95
C ASP A 326 13.19 -2.33 20.91
N ASP A 327 13.77 -2.68 22.07
CA ASP A 327 15.01 -3.45 22.18
C ASP A 327 14.99 -4.78 21.38
N GLU A 328 13.84 -5.45 21.29
CA GLU A 328 13.72 -6.73 20.56
C GLU A 328 13.61 -6.51 19.05
N GLN A 329 12.99 -5.41 18.62
CA GLN A 329 12.93 -5.03 17.20
C GLN A 329 14.25 -4.44 16.69
N GLU A 330 14.95 -3.65 17.51
CA GLU A 330 16.28 -3.11 17.24
C GLU A 330 17.33 -4.23 17.15
N ALA A 331 17.34 -5.18 18.09
CA ALA A 331 18.27 -6.31 18.08
C ALA A 331 18.10 -7.23 16.85
N GLN A 332 16.90 -7.23 16.24
CA GLN A 332 16.60 -7.95 15.00
C GLN A 332 16.80 -7.10 13.72
N GLY A 333 17.06 -5.79 13.86
CA GLY A 333 17.22 -4.86 12.75
C GLY A 333 15.94 -4.44 12.04
N PHE A 334 14.78 -4.74 12.64
CA PHE A 334 13.49 -4.29 12.10
C PHE A 334 13.18 -2.84 12.44
N GLY A 335 13.68 -2.35 13.59
CA GLY A 335 13.42 -1.00 14.10
C GLY A 335 11.93 -0.67 14.19
N ALA A 336 11.59 0.59 13.90
CA ALA A 336 10.20 1.03 13.76
C ALA A 336 9.70 0.68 12.36
N TYR A 337 9.38 -0.61 12.16
CA TYR A 337 8.96 -1.20 10.88
C TYR A 337 7.59 -0.70 10.39
N HIS A 338 7.32 -0.86 9.09
CA HIS A 338 6.06 -0.52 8.42
C HIS A 338 4.78 -0.80 9.24
N THR A 339 3.91 0.19 9.38
CA THR A 339 2.63 0.12 10.11
C THR A 339 2.72 -0.21 11.62
N VAL A 340 3.90 -0.13 12.25
CA VAL A 340 4.00 -0.40 13.71
C VAL A 340 3.23 0.64 14.55
N GLU A 341 2.95 1.83 14.01
CA GLU A 341 2.12 2.86 14.65
C GLU A 341 0.69 2.41 14.95
N LEU A 342 0.16 1.39 14.27
CA LEU A 342 -1.16 0.83 14.56
C LEU A 342 -1.29 0.35 16.02
N ASN A 343 -0.18 -0.09 16.63
CA ASN A 343 -0.13 -0.45 18.06
C ASN A 343 -0.21 0.79 18.97
N GLY A 344 0.16 1.97 18.48
CA GLY A 344 -0.09 3.26 19.12
C GLY A 344 -1.50 3.79 18.87
N VAL A 345 -2.05 3.62 17.66
CA VAL A 345 -3.38 4.11 17.26
C VAL A 345 -4.50 3.31 17.93
N PHE A 346 -4.53 1.98 17.78
CA PHE A 346 -5.57 1.14 18.40
C PHE A 346 -5.24 0.77 19.85
N GLY A 347 -3.97 0.86 20.24
CA GLY A 347 -3.43 0.36 21.50
C GLY A 347 -2.99 -1.12 21.38
N PRO A 348 -1.94 -1.54 22.09
CA PRO A 348 -1.30 -2.84 21.86
C PRO A 348 -2.20 -4.04 22.19
N ASN A 349 -3.18 -3.89 23.10
CA ASN A 349 -4.11 -4.98 23.42
C ASN A 349 -5.23 -5.16 22.38
N ASN A 350 -5.31 -4.28 21.39
CA ASN A 350 -6.44 -4.20 20.45
C ASN A 350 -6.06 -4.57 19.00
N THR A 351 -4.77 -4.63 18.68
CA THR A 351 -4.22 -5.08 17.40
C THR A 351 -4.04 -6.61 17.35
N ASP A 352 -3.58 -7.11 16.20
CA ASP A 352 -3.02 -8.45 16.05
C ASP A 352 -1.49 -8.40 15.92
N GLY A 353 -0.83 -9.57 15.95
CA GLY A 353 0.56 -9.69 15.48
C GLY A 353 1.68 -9.57 16.52
N ALA A 354 1.37 -9.69 17.82
CA ALA A 354 2.32 -9.55 18.93
C ALA A 354 3.03 -8.17 18.94
N PRO A 355 2.38 -7.12 19.49
CA PRO A 355 2.94 -5.78 19.58
C PRO A 355 4.35 -5.76 20.19
N PRO A 356 5.21 -4.80 19.81
CA PRO A 356 6.53 -4.65 20.43
C PRO A 356 6.38 -4.45 21.94
N LYS A 357 7.17 -5.17 22.74
CA LYS A 357 6.98 -5.27 24.21
C LYS A 357 7.08 -3.92 24.91
N SER A 358 7.87 -3.00 24.37
CA SER A 358 7.99 -1.63 24.84
C SER A 358 6.65 -0.89 24.96
N TYR A 359 5.63 -1.23 24.16
CA TYR A 359 4.30 -0.59 24.22
C TYR A 359 3.54 -0.89 25.52
N SER A 360 3.97 -1.90 26.28
CA SER A 360 3.49 -2.20 27.63
C SER A 360 4.49 -1.78 28.73
N THR A 361 5.64 -1.22 28.36
CA THR A 361 6.72 -0.82 29.28
C THR A 361 7.31 0.54 28.90
N THR A 362 8.46 0.59 28.23
CA THR A 362 9.25 1.81 27.98
C THR A 362 8.59 2.82 27.04
N ASN A 363 7.81 2.36 26.06
CA ASN A 363 7.06 3.18 25.11
C ASN A 363 5.56 3.31 25.47
N ALA A 364 5.09 2.77 26.60
CA ALA A 364 3.66 2.80 26.94
C ALA A 364 3.02 4.21 26.90
N PRO A 365 3.69 5.31 27.31
CA PRO A 365 3.13 6.66 27.18
C PRO A 365 2.97 7.18 25.74
N ILE A 366 3.60 6.59 24.72
CA ILE A 366 3.44 7.03 23.32
C ILE A 366 2.07 6.65 22.75
N VAL A 367 1.43 5.61 23.30
CA VAL A 367 0.11 5.13 22.90
C VAL A 367 -0.96 6.22 23.07
N PRO A 368 -1.27 6.72 24.27
CA PRO A 368 -2.31 7.73 24.44
C PRO A 368 -1.98 9.07 23.74
N LEU A 369 -0.69 9.41 23.57
CA LEU A 369 -0.29 10.57 22.76
C LEU A 369 -0.65 10.40 21.27
N THR A 370 -0.40 9.20 20.70
CA THR A 370 -0.78 8.85 19.32
C THR A 370 -2.31 8.92 19.17
N GLN A 371 -3.04 8.25 20.07
CA GLN A 371 -4.50 8.27 20.10
C GLN A 371 -5.09 9.68 20.20
N ALA A 372 -4.44 10.56 20.98
CA ALA A 372 -4.90 11.93 21.19
C ALA A 372 -4.85 12.78 19.91
N TYR A 373 -3.80 12.64 19.08
CA TYR A 373 -3.74 13.36 17.81
C TYR A 373 -4.72 12.82 16.77
N TRP A 374 -4.84 11.49 16.64
CA TRP A 374 -5.78 10.86 15.71
C TRP A 374 -7.22 11.25 16.06
N ALA A 375 -7.60 11.13 17.34
CA ALA A 375 -8.91 11.56 17.80
C ALA A 375 -9.13 13.07 17.67
N SER A 376 -8.11 13.91 17.90
CA SER A 376 -8.23 15.36 17.66
C SER A 376 -8.53 15.64 16.20
N PHE A 377 -7.77 15.04 15.28
CA PHE A 377 -7.97 15.23 13.86
C PHE A 377 -9.33 14.73 13.36
N VAL A 378 -9.79 13.55 13.81
CA VAL A 378 -11.14 13.05 13.48
C VAL A 378 -12.24 14.00 14.00
N ARG A 379 -12.03 14.61 15.17
CA ARG A 379 -13.00 15.56 15.77
C ARG A 379 -13.00 16.97 15.20
N SER A 380 -11.89 17.46 14.66
CA SER A 380 -11.75 18.88 14.28
C SER A 380 -11.02 19.16 12.96
N LEU A 381 -10.56 18.13 12.24
CA LEU A 381 -9.75 18.23 11.02
C LEU A 381 -8.39 18.95 11.22
N ASP A 382 -7.96 19.07 12.48
CA ASP A 382 -6.70 19.64 12.93
C ASP A 382 -6.22 18.79 14.13
N PRO A 383 -4.97 18.26 14.13
CA PRO A 383 -4.45 17.44 15.22
C PRO A 383 -4.28 18.20 16.54
N ASN A 384 -4.29 19.53 16.53
CA ASN A 384 -4.05 20.38 17.70
C ASN A 384 -5.35 20.90 18.36
N ALA A 385 -6.45 21.01 17.61
CA ALA A 385 -7.57 21.86 18.01
C ALA A 385 -8.45 21.26 19.13
N ALA A 386 -8.72 19.95 19.13
CA ALA A 386 -9.62 19.33 20.11
C ALA A 386 -8.95 19.01 21.46
N LYS A 387 -7.61 19.10 21.55
CA LYS A 387 -6.79 18.94 22.77
C LYS A 387 -7.22 17.77 23.68
N ILE A 388 -7.26 16.57 23.10
CA ILE A 388 -7.73 15.34 23.77
C ILE A 388 -6.95 15.04 25.05
N GLN A 389 -5.65 15.35 25.07
CA GLN A 389 -4.78 15.17 26.23
C GLN A 389 -4.06 16.49 26.57
N ALA A 390 -3.86 16.74 27.86
CA ALA A 390 -3.02 17.84 28.31
C ALA A 390 -1.55 17.62 27.89
N GLY A 391 -0.85 18.71 27.55
CA GLY A 391 0.57 18.66 27.20
C GLY A 391 0.88 18.07 25.83
N MET A 392 -0.10 17.87 24.94
CA MET A 392 0.15 17.59 23.52
C MET A 392 1.03 18.70 22.93
N PRO A 393 2.21 18.36 22.37
CA PRO A 393 3.03 19.31 21.61
C PRO A 393 2.28 19.94 20.44
N GLN A 394 2.74 21.11 19.98
CA GLN A 394 2.18 21.72 18.77
C GLN A 394 2.70 20.98 17.53
N TRP A 395 1.79 20.34 16.80
CA TRP A 395 2.07 19.74 15.50
C TRP A 395 1.90 20.81 14.42
N ALA A 396 3.01 21.34 13.90
CA ALA A 396 2.99 22.30 12.80
C ALA A 396 2.62 21.62 11.47
N ALA A 397 1.90 22.36 10.61
CA ALA A 397 1.55 21.88 9.28
C ALA A 397 2.78 21.69 8.39
N TRP A 398 2.69 20.71 7.49
CA TRP A 398 3.65 20.49 6.42
C TRP A 398 3.54 21.62 5.39
N THR A 399 4.68 22.13 4.94
CA THR A 399 4.77 23.16 3.89
C THR A 399 5.86 22.78 2.90
N VAL A 400 5.73 23.24 1.65
CA VAL A 400 6.66 22.94 0.55
C VAL A 400 8.09 23.36 0.89
N ASP A 401 8.29 24.47 1.62
CA ASP A 401 9.63 24.92 2.02
C ASP A 401 10.05 24.37 3.39
N GLY A 402 9.15 24.36 4.37
CA GLY A 402 9.48 24.05 5.76
C GLY A 402 9.64 22.56 6.06
N LYS A 403 8.89 21.69 5.37
CA LYS A 403 9.01 20.21 5.44
C LYS A 403 9.04 19.66 6.87
N GLN A 404 8.28 20.29 7.76
CA GLN A 404 8.24 20.00 9.20
C GLN A 404 7.31 18.82 9.49
N ARG A 405 7.76 17.93 10.38
CA ARG A 405 7.02 16.74 10.79
C ARG A 405 7.13 16.47 12.28
N LEU A 406 6.11 15.84 12.86
CA LEU A 406 6.14 15.40 14.25
C LEU A 406 6.84 14.05 14.35
N LEU A 407 7.95 13.99 15.08
CA LEU A 407 8.62 12.74 15.45
C LEU A 407 7.95 12.14 16.69
N PHE A 408 7.34 10.97 16.54
CA PHE A 408 6.89 10.13 17.64
C PHE A 408 8.05 9.21 18.08
N GLN A 409 8.78 9.62 19.11
CA GLN A 409 9.90 8.87 19.68
C GLN A 409 10.10 9.29 21.15
N ASN A 410 10.70 8.44 21.97
CA ASN A 410 11.03 8.74 23.38
C ASN A 410 9.83 9.26 24.20
N ASN A 411 8.63 8.70 23.98
CA ASN A 411 7.37 9.10 24.63
C ASN A 411 6.93 10.56 24.42
N THR A 412 7.45 11.24 23.40
CA THR A 412 7.09 12.62 23.08
C THR A 412 6.78 12.77 21.59
N GLY A 413 6.16 13.91 21.25
CA GLY A 413 6.06 14.42 19.88
C GLY A 413 7.01 15.61 19.74
N THR A 414 8.08 15.47 18.97
CA THR A 414 9.05 16.56 18.75
C THR A 414 9.00 16.99 17.29
N MET A 415 8.85 18.29 17.01
CA MET A 415 8.93 18.77 15.63
C MET A 415 10.36 18.64 15.10
N GLU A 416 10.52 18.01 13.94
CA GLU A 416 11.77 17.96 13.17
C GLU A 416 11.52 18.40 11.72
N GLY A 417 12.53 18.95 11.05
CA GLY A 417 12.52 19.08 9.60
C GLY A 417 12.92 17.74 8.95
N MET A 418 12.31 17.38 7.82
CA MET A 418 12.81 16.27 7.00
C MET A 418 14.29 16.57 6.60
N PRO A 419 15.25 15.70 6.95
CA PRO A 419 16.67 15.97 6.73
C PRO A 419 17.00 16.27 5.27
N ALA A 420 17.90 17.23 5.00
CA ALA A 420 18.27 17.62 3.64
C ALA A 420 18.71 16.42 2.78
N ALA A 421 19.51 15.50 3.34
CA ALA A 421 19.90 14.27 2.65
C ALA A 421 18.71 13.35 2.28
N GLN A 422 17.65 13.31 3.10
CA GLN A 422 16.42 12.57 2.76
C GLN A 422 15.64 13.30 1.65
N GLN A 423 15.63 14.63 1.65
CA GLN A 423 15.02 15.42 0.57
C GLN A 423 15.78 15.26 -0.76
N ASP A 424 17.11 15.28 -0.74
CA ASP A 424 17.99 15.02 -1.89
C ASP A 424 17.80 13.59 -2.42
N ASN A 425 17.71 12.58 -1.54
CA ASN A 425 17.35 11.21 -1.91
C ASN A 425 15.99 11.17 -2.63
N CYS A 426 14.96 11.82 -2.09
CA CYS A 426 13.64 11.85 -2.72
C CYS A 426 13.62 12.60 -4.05
N ALA A 427 14.43 13.64 -4.22
CA ALA A 427 14.58 14.33 -5.49
C ALA A 427 15.32 13.46 -6.53
N MET A 428 16.34 12.70 -6.10
CA MET A 428 17.05 11.72 -6.94
C MET A 428 16.15 10.55 -7.35
N LEU A 429 15.28 10.06 -6.46
CA LEU A 429 14.34 8.96 -6.69
C LEU A 429 13.08 9.37 -7.47
N ALA A 430 12.74 10.67 -7.53
CA ALA A 430 11.51 11.14 -8.18
C ALA A 430 11.27 10.61 -9.61
N PRO A 431 12.29 10.44 -10.49
CA PRO A 431 12.09 9.89 -11.83
C PRO A 431 11.73 8.40 -11.89
N MET A 432 12.00 7.60 -10.85
CA MET A 432 11.62 6.16 -10.83
C MET A 432 10.24 5.92 -10.19
N ILE A 433 9.76 6.81 -9.32
CA ILE A 433 8.49 6.64 -8.59
C ILE A 433 7.28 6.46 -9.54
N PRO A 434 7.13 7.19 -10.67
CA PRO A 434 6.06 6.93 -11.63
C PRO A 434 6.05 5.49 -12.19
N PHE A 435 7.21 4.83 -12.30
CA PHE A 435 7.31 3.45 -12.79
C PHE A 435 6.96 2.38 -11.74
N ILE A 436 6.67 2.80 -10.51
CA ILE A 436 6.04 1.96 -9.46
C ILE A 436 4.52 1.95 -9.66
N GLU A 437 3.94 3.08 -10.05
CA GLU A 437 2.50 3.22 -10.31
C GLU A 437 2.11 2.74 -11.72
N THR A 438 2.80 3.18 -12.77
CA THR A 438 2.51 2.77 -14.16
C THR A 438 3.64 1.90 -14.72
N PRO A 439 3.39 0.64 -15.10
CA PRO A 439 4.43 -0.24 -15.64
C PRO A 439 5.08 0.30 -16.91
N ALA A 440 6.41 0.20 -16.98
CA ALA A 440 7.21 0.59 -18.14
C ALA A 440 6.82 -0.20 -19.40
N THR A 441 6.66 0.50 -20.52
CA THR A 441 6.66 -0.12 -21.85
C THR A 441 8.06 -0.66 -22.19
N ASP A 442 8.17 -1.56 -23.17
CA ASP A 442 9.47 -2.08 -23.61
C ASP A 442 10.46 -0.98 -24.04
N ALA A 443 9.96 0.11 -24.62
CA ALA A 443 10.77 1.27 -25.01
C ALA A 443 11.29 2.11 -23.83
N GLN A 444 10.74 1.92 -22.62
CA GLN A 444 11.13 2.61 -21.38
C GLN A 444 11.99 1.74 -20.46
N LYS A 445 12.21 0.46 -20.80
CA LYS A 445 13.14 -0.40 -20.06
C LYS A 445 14.56 0.16 -20.16
N ALA A 446 15.25 0.21 -19.02
CA ALA A 446 16.55 0.84 -18.84
C ALA A 446 16.68 2.33 -19.25
N SER A 447 15.58 3.07 -19.44
CA SER A 447 15.61 4.47 -19.89
C SER A 447 15.68 5.52 -18.77
N VAL A 448 15.35 5.17 -17.53
CA VAL A 448 15.33 6.10 -16.39
C VAL A 448 16.76 6.36 -15.91
N ASN A 449 17.13 7.64 -15.92
CA ASN A 449 18.44 8.15 -15.49
C ASN A 449 18.28 9.02 -14.25
N LEU A 450 18.45 8.42 -13.07
CA LEU A 450 18.48 9.13 -11.78
C LEU A 450 19.71 10.04 -11.74
N GLN A 451 19.58 11.20 -11.09
CA GLN A 451 20.64 12.20 -10.98
C GLN A 451 20.90 12.53 -9.53
N LYS A 452 22.17 12.75 -9.18
CA LYS A 452 22.56 13.17 -7.84
C LYS A 452 22.11 14.61 -7.63
N VAL A 453 21.26 14.82 -6.62
CA VAL A 453 20.81 16.15 -6.21
C VAL A 453 21.60 16.57 -4.97
N SER A 454 21.96 17.85 -4.90
CA SER A 454 22.32 18.49 -3.64
C SER A 454 21.57 19.80 -3.53
N SER A 455 20.83 20.00 -2.43
CA SER A 455 20.01 21.18 -2.21
C SER A 455 20.85 22.42 -1.85
N GLY A 456 21.66 22.89 -2.80
CA GLY A 456 22.28 24.22 -2.81
C GLY A 456 21.77 25.12 -3.95
N ALA A 457 20.90 24.60 -4.81
CA ALA A 457 20.24 25.32 -5.90
C ALA A 457 18.73 25.09 -5.84
N ALA A 458 17.95 26.13 -6.13
CA ALA A 458 16.50 26.01 -6.28
C ALA A 458 16.17 25.04 -7.45
N PRO A 459 15.08 24.25 -7.36
CA PRO A 459 14.77 23.28 -8.39
C PRO A 459 14.47 23.97 -9.72
N PRO A 460 14.96 23.46 -10.87
CA PRO A 460 14.49 23.92 -12.17
C PRO A 460 13.00 23.59 -12.28
N ALA A 461 12.21 24.56 -12.72
CA ALA A 461 10.80 24.34 -13.00
C ALA A 461 10.65 23.19 -14.01
N SER A 462 9.89 22.16 -13.65
CA SER A 462 9.55 21.06 -14.54
C SER A 462 8.88 21.63 -15.80
N GLN A 463 9.54 21.54 -16.96
CA GLN A 463 8.87 21.89 -18.21
C GLN A 463 7.69 20.93 -18.42
N PRO A 464 6.46 21.43 -18.65
CA PRO A 464 5.37 20.56 -19.03
C PRO A 464 5.72 19.89 -20.36
N ALA A 465 5.40 18.60 -20.49
CA ALA A 465 5.49 17.91 -21.76
C ALA A 465 4.67 18.69 -22.81
N LYS A 466 5.29 19.02 -23.95
CA LYS A 466 4.59 19.72 -25.03
C LYS A 466 3.41 18.88 -25.51
N ALA A 467 2.20 19.39 -25.30
CA ALA A 467 1.02 18.91 -26.01
C ALA A 467 1.24 19.03 -27.53
N PRO A 468 0.70 18.10 -28.34
CA PRO A 468 0.75 18.22 -29.80
C PRO A 468 0.05 19.51 -30.24
N ALA A 469 0.65 20.20 -31.21
CA ALA A 469 0.22 21.54 -31.60
C ALA A 469 -1.19 21.54 -32.24
N ALA A 470 -2.13 22.23 -31.60
CA ALA A 470 -3.38 22.63 -32.25
C ALA A 470 -3.08 23.73 -33.28
N GLY A 471 -3.60 23.56 -34.50
CA GLY A 471 -3.40 24.51 -35.59
C GLY A 471 -4.07 25.86 -35.33
N SER A 472 -3.41 26.94 -35.77
CA SER A 472 -3.90 28.31 -35.64
C SER A 472 -5.07 28.61 -36.57
N GLY A 473 -6.13 29.23 -36.06
CA GLY A 473 -7.24 29.82 -36.83
C GLY A 473 -7.84 31.00 -36.06
N ALA A 474 -7.99 32.15 -36.71
CA ALA A 474 -8.37 33.40 -36.06
C ALA A 474 -9.85 33.43 -35.64
N GLY A 475 -10.18 34.21 -34.60
CA GLY A 475 -11.57 34.46 -34.21
C GLY A 475 -12.12 35.77 -34.78
N MET A 476 -13.44 35.89 -34.86
CA MET A 476 -14.21 37.03 -34.30
C MET A 476 -15.72 36.94 -34.56
N ASN A 477 -16.48 37.20 -33.49
CA ASN A 477 -17.80 37.84 -33.42
C ASN A 477 -19.11 37.11 -33.81
N MET A 478 -20.21 37.64 -33.24
CA MET A 478 -21.57 37.10 -33.22
C MET A 478 -22.39 37.36 -34.51
N GLY A 479 -23.42 36.54 -34.74
CA GLY A 479 -24.49 36.80 -35.72
C GLY A 479 -25.57 35.70 -35.69
N GLU A 480 -26.85 36.09 -35.79
CA GLU A 480 -28.01 35.19 -35.64
C GLU A 480 -28.51 34.55 -36.95
N SER A 481 -29.05 33.33 -36.81
CA SER A 481 -30.21 32.79 -37.56
C SER A 481 -30.10 32.29 -39.03
N MET A 482 -31.09 31.45 -39.38
CA MET A 482 -31.62 31.08 -40.71
C MET A 482 -30.88 30.07 -41.62
N SER A 483 -31.44 28.85 -41.63
CA SER A 483 -31.76 27.98 -42.79
C SER A 483 -31.02 28.09 -44.14
N GLY A 484 -30.57 26.96 -44.71
CA GLY A 484 -30.23 26.89 -46.14
C GLY A 484 -29.75 25.52 -46.67
N LYS A 485 -30.54 24.93 -47.57
CA LYS A 485 -30.39 23.66 -48.30
C LYS A 485 -29.11 23.46 -49.18
N GLN A 486 -28.80 22.16 -49.38
CA GLN A 486 -28.42 21.46 -50.64
C GLN A 486 -27.06 21.69 -51.37
N MET A 487 -26.38 20.55 -51.65
CA MET A 487 -25.82 20.11 -52.96
C MET A 487 -24.65 20.92 -53.57
N GLU A 488 -23.73 20.39 -54.41
CA GLU A 488 -23.46 19.03 -54.93
C GLU A 488 -22.01 18.95 -55.51
N MET A 489 -21.54 17.74 -55.81
CA MET A 489 -20.64 17.32 -56.91
C MET A 489 -19.25 17.96 -57.19
N GLU A 490 -18.30 17.06 -57.49
CA GLU A 490 -17.32 17.11 -58.62
C GLU A 490 -16.21 18.21 -58.64
N SER A 491 -15.04 18.04 -59.29
CA SER A 491 -14.39 16.92 -60.00
C SER A 491 -12.88 17.17 -60.24
N GLU A 492 -12.09 16.09 -60.28
CA GLU A 492 -11.01 15.81 -61.28
C GLU A 492 -9.70 16.65 -61.48
N HIS A 493 -8.61 15.85 -61.60
CA HIS A 493 -7.54 15.86 -62.65
C HIS A 493 -6.26 16.74 -62.62
N GLY A 494 -5.14 16.08 -62.97
CA GLY A 494 -3.96 16.66 -63.68
C GLY A 494 -2.70 16.98 -62.83
N ASN A 495 -1.63 16.18 -62.66
CA ASN A 495 -0.72 15.43 -63.57
C ASN A 495 0.54 16.22 -64.04
N LYS A 496 1.71 15.53 -64.14
CA LYS A 496 3.04 15.89 -64.75
C LYS A 496 4.01 16.76 -63.91
N ARG A 497 5.36 16.67 -64.05
CA ARG A 497 6.37 15.61 -64.39
C ARG A 497 7.81 16.22 -64.29
N ASN A 498 8.85 15.36 -64.19
CA ASN A 498 10.31 15.64 -64.36
C ASN A 498 11.01 16.53 -63.29
N GLY A 499 12.33 16.44 -63.02
CA GLY A 499 13.36 15.46 -63.44
C GLY A 499 14.84 15.87 -63.17
N THR A 500 15.75 14.89 -63.08
CA THR A 500 17.24 14.92 -63.33
C THR A 500 18.29 15.64 -62.43
N LYS A 501 19.06 14.82 -61.68
CA LYS A 501 20.55 14.62 -61.55
C LYS A 501 21.65 15.74 -61.68
N HIS A 502 22.80 15.42 -61.01
CA HIS A 502 24.19 15.97 -61.02
C HIS A 502 24.49 17.13 -60.01
N GLY A 503 25.68 17.29 -59.39
CA GLY A 503 26.84 16.38 -59.21
C GLY A 503 28.23 17.07 -59.05
N GLY A 504 28.96 16.82 -57.95
CA GLY A 504 30.46 16.84 -57.85
C GLY A 504 31.26 18.12 -57.43
N GLY A 505 32.20 17.95 -56.47
CA GLY A 505 33.52 18.64 -56.30
C GLY A 505 33.62 20.16 -56.01
N GLU A 506 34.71 20.76 -55.47
CA GLU A 506 35.96 20.26 -54.82
C GLU A 506 36.78 21.45 -54.18
N GLY A 507 37.68 21.18 -53.21
CA GLY A 507 38.86 22.03 -52.83
C GLY A 507 38.70 23.16 -51.76
N GLY A 508 39.71 23.54 -50.94
CA GLY A 508 41.05 22.95 -50.65
C GLY A 508 42.06 23.89 -49.89
N GLY A 509 43.02 23.31 -49.13
CA GLY A 509 44.24 23.95 -48.56
C GLY A 509 44.13 24.59 -47.14
N LYS A 510 45.15 24.67 -46.25
CA LYS A 510 46.63 24.36 -46.20
C LYS A 510 47.05 24.17 -44.70
N GLY A 511 48.22 23.68 -44.25
CA GLY A 511 49.37 22.99 -44.89
C GLY A 511 50.77 23.20 -44.24
N GLY A 512 51.26 22.32 -43.35
CA GLY A 512 52.68 22.22 -42.85
C GLY A 512 52.88 22.43 -41.32
N GLY A 513 53.91 21.88 -40.63
CA GLY A 513 54.95 20.88 -40.96
C GLY A 513 56.25 20.99 -40.10
N LYS A 514 56.97 19.86 -39.88
CA LYS A 514 58.34 19.69 -39.26
C LYS A 514 58.47 19.86 -37.72
N ASP A 515 59.43 19.26 -36.98
CA ASP A 515 60.44 18.19 -37.22
C ASP A 515 61.07 17.69 -35.88
N LYS A 516 61.60 16.44 -35.86
CA LYS A 516 62.74 15.91 -35.04
C LYS A 516 62.61 15.78 -33.50
N ASP A 517 63.39 14.95 -32.77
CA ASP A 517 64.15 13.70 -33.01
C ASP A 517 64.77 13.20 -31.66
N LYS A 518 65.24 11.94 -31.60
CA LYS A 518 66.05 11.25 -30.55
C LYS A 518 65.29 10.73 -29.30
N GLY A 519 65.52 9.50 -28.82
CA GLY A 519 66.24 8.36 -29.42
C GLY A 519 66.75 7.31 -28.41
N LYS A 520 66.73 6.03 -28.83
CA LYS A 520 67.33 4.80 -28.21
C LYS A 520 66.67 4.30 -26.90
N GLY A 521 66.53 2.98 -26.68
CA GLY A 521 66.71 1.85 -27.61
C GLY A 521 66.81 0.46 -26.92
N MET A 522 66.49 -0.59 -27.70
CA MET A 522 66.75 -2.04 -27.48
C MET A 522 65.99 -2.76 -26.34
N GLY A 523 65.39 -3.95 -26.56
CA GLY A 523 65.15 -4.62 -27.85
C GLY A 523 64.68 -6.09 -27.77
N HIS A 524 64.11 -6.57 -28.89
CA HIS A 524 64.00 -7.98 -29.34
C HIS A 524 63.09 -8.96 -28.54
N LYS A 525 62.37 -9.92 -29.17
CA LYS A 525 62.02 -10.17 -30.59
C LYS A 525 60.84 -11.19 -30.64
N ASN A 526 60.08 -11.16 -31.74
CA ASN A 526 59.28 -12.21 -32.42
C ASN A 526 58.92 -13.53 -31.68
N GLY A 527 57.73 -14.12 -31.84
CA GLY A 527 56.58 -13.78 -32.70
C GLY A 527 55.67 -15.00 -32.96
N THR A 528 54.69 -14.83 -33.86
CA THR A 528 53.88 -15.87 -34.54
C THR A 528 52.96 -16.82 -33.72
N SER A 529 51.66 -16.62 -33.92
CA SER A 529 50.59 -17.67 -34.00
C SER A 529 50.86 -18.61 -35.21
N PRO A 530 50.13 -19.74 -35.45
CA PRO A 530 48.69 -19.93 -35.20
C PRO A 530 48.17 -21.36 -34.85
N ASP A 531 46.83 -21.44 -34.77
CA ASP A 531 45.93 -22.53 -35.15
C ASP A 531 45.65 -23.77 -34.26
N ALA A 532 44.46 -24.32 -34.53
CA ALA A 532 43.70 -25.36 -33.80
C ALA A 532 43.92 -26.77 -34.45
N PRO A 533 43.04 -27.82 -34.42
CA PRO A 533 41.65 -27.92 -33.96
C PRO A 533 41.20 -29.24 -33.24
N LYS A 534 39.92 -29.21 -32.84
CA LYS A 534 38.92 -30.28 -32.57
C LYS A 534 39.23 -31.75 -32.96
N HIS A 535 38.91 -32.67 -32.04
CA HIS A 535 38.14 -33.94 -32.19
C HIS A 535 37.84 -34.45 -30.75
N GLY A 536 36.86 -35.30 -30.41
CA GLY A 536 35.77 -35.96 -31.14
C GLY A 536 35.34 -37.26 -30.43
N GLY A 537 34.03 -37.49 -30.19
CA GLY A 537 33.50 -38.70 -29.52
C GLY A 537 33.73 -38.75 -27.99
N GLY A 538 33.07 -39.61 -27.21
CA GLY A 538 32.03 -40.62 -27.50
C GLY A 538 31.50 -41.26 -26.21
N GLU A 539 30.42 -42.04 -26.29
CA GLU A 539 29.71 -42.62 -25.14
C GLU A 539 30.47 -43.74 -24.41
N GLY A 540 30.06 -44.06 -23.17
CA GLY A 540 30.48 -45.31 -22.49
C GLY A 540 30.34 -45.26 -20.97
N GLY A 541 29.32 -45.93 -20.40
CA GLY A 541 29.12 -46.02 -18.94
C GLY A 541 29.71 -47.29 -18.32
N GLY A 542 29.51 -47.51 -17.01
CA GLY A 542 29.77 -48.82 -16.39
C GLY A 542 30.20 -48.84 -14.92
N LYS A 543 29.20 -49.00 -14.03
CA LYS A 543 29.19 -49.80 -12.78
C LYS A 543 30.49 -50.10 -11.99
N GLY A 544 30.38 -49.90 -10.67
CA GLY A 544 30.99 -50.77 -9.63
C GLY A 544 31.97 -50.07 -8.68
N GLY A 545 32.05 -50.39 -7.39
CA GLY A 545 31.18 -51.28 -6.59
C GLY A 545 31.88 -51.87 -5.35
N GLY A 546 31.23 -51.83 -4.18
CA GLY A 546 31.64 -52.52 -2.95
C GLY A 546 32.68 -51.79 -2.08
N LYS A 547 32.86 -52.08 -0.78
CA LYS A 547 32.16 -52.94 0.23
C LYS A 547 32.33 -52.21 1.58
N GLY A 548 31.33 -52.11 2.48
CA GLY A 548 30.96 -53.13 3.49
C GLY A 548 31.67 -52.88 4.85
N GLY A 549 31.08 -53.03 6.04
CA GLY A 549 29.67 -53.29 6.40
C GLY A 549 29.48 -53.62 7.90
N GLY A 550 28.22 -53.59 8.38
CA GLY A 550 27.77 -54.10 9.69
C GLY A 550 27.76 -53.09 10.87
N LYS A 551 26.92 -53.25 11.91
CA LYS A 551 25.74 -54.12 12.10
C LYS A 551 24.95 -53.71 13.37
N GLY A 552 23.61 -53.85 13.37
CA GLY A 552 22.73 -53.73 14.57
C GLY A 552 21.97 -52.40 14.69
N GLY A 553 20.67 -52.35 15.01
CA GLY A 553 19.71 -53.42 15.27
C GLY A 553 18.23 -52.95 15.18
N HIS A 554 17.29 -53.91 15.21
CA HIS A 554 15.82 -53.75 15.06
C HIS A 554 15.18 -52.77 16.07
N LYS A 555 13.96 -52.22 15.88
CA LYS A 555 12.71 -52.85 15.39
C LYS A 555 11.69 -51.93 14.70
N ASN A 556 10.90 -52.54 13.82
CA ASN A 556 9.53 -52.21 13.41
C ASN A 556 8.54 -52.19 14.63
N GLU A 557 7.24 -51.86 14.59
CA GLU A 557 6.26 -51.88 13.48
C GLU A 557 4.99 -51.03 13.77
N THR A 558 4.19 -50.85 12.72
CA THR A 558 2.77 -50.43 12.57
C THR A 558 1.81 -50.34 13.78
N MET A 559 0.88 -49.38 13.68
CA MET A 559 -0.42 -49.35 14.40
C MET A 559 -1.46 -50.30 13.80
N PRO A 560 -2.39 -50.85 14.62
CA PRO A 560 -3.74 -51.22 14.19
C PRO A 560 -4.87 -50.59 15.04
N LYS A 561 -6.09 -50.64 14.51
CA LYS A 561 -7.37 -50.30 15.20
C LYS A 561 -7.68 -51.27 16.35
N PRO A 562 -8.70 -50.97 17.19
CA PRO A 562 -9.96 -51.70 17.01
C PRO A 562 -11.23 -50.86 17.25
N GLY A 563 -12.41 -51.48 17.14
CA GLY A 563 -13.69 -50.92 17.60
C GLY A 563 -14.73 -52.03 17.83
N GLY A 564 -15.92 -51.67 18.33
CA GLY A 564 -17.14 -52.49 18.27
C GLY A 564 -17.71 -53.04 19.59
N GLY A 565 -19.03 -52.83 19.79
CA GLY A 565 -19.89 -53.45 20.83
C GLY A 565 -20.05 -52.64 22.12
N GLY A 566 -21.23 -52.46 22.73
CA GLY A 566 -22.62 -52.77 22.32
C GLY A 566 -23.50 -53.16 23.52
N GLY A 567 -24.71 -52.58 23.69
CA GLY A 567 -25.70 -53.12 24.65
C GLY A 567 -26.74 -52.19 25.31
N LYS A 568 -27.97 -52.21 24.76
CA LYS A 568 -29.31 -52.23 25.43
C LYS A 568 -29.75 -51.21 26.51
N GLY A 569 -30.99 -50.70 26.30
CA GLY A 569 -31.97 -50.32 27.35
C GLY A 569 -32.11 -48.80 27.62
N GLY A 570 -33.30 -48.21 27.74
CA GLY A 570 -34.67 -48.71 27.48
C GLY A 570 -35.77 -47.90 28.19
N GLY A 571 -36.68 -47.26 27.43
CA GLY A 571 -37.94 -46.63 27.91
C GLY A 571 -37.80 -45.40 28.82
N ARG A 572 -38.85 -44.64 29.17
CA ARG A 572 -40.18 -44.29 28.59
C ARG A 572 -40.93 -43.50 29.70
N GLY A 573 -41.53 -42.35 29.39
CA GLY A 573 -42.47 -41.62 30.27
C GLY A 573 -41.84 -40.79 31.42
N GLY A 574 -42.52 -39.78 31.97
CA GLY A 574 -43.83 -39.22 31.62
C GLY A 574 -44.25 -38.03 32.52
N MET A 575 -45.11 -37.17 31.97
CA MET A 575 -45.89 -36.04 32.51
C MET A 575 -46.01 -35.77 34.04
N GLY A 576 -46.06 -34.46 34.38
CA GLY A 576 -46.83 -33.87 35.49
C GLY A 576 -46.07 -33.63 36.81
N GLY A 577 -46.36 -32.62 37.63
CA GLY A 577 -47.26 -31.46 37.45
C GLY A 577 -47.65 -30.77 38.77
N ARG A 578 -47.88 -29.44 38.72
CA ARG A 578 -48.66 -28.58 39.65
C ARG A 578 -48.21 -28.26 41.11
N ASN A 579 -48.28 -26.94 41.37
CA ASN A 579 -48.88 -26.23 42.51
C ASN A 579 -48.14 -25.97 43.85
N GLY A 580 -47.91 -24.67 44.10
CA GLY A 580 -48.27 -23.95 45.33
C GLY A 580 -47.24 -23.92 46.47
N THR A 581 -47.28 -22.97 47.42
CA THR A 581 -47.96 -21.65 47.55
C THR A 581 -47.42 -20.98 48.83
N ASN A 582 -47.27 -19.64 48.86
CA ASN A 582 -47.14 -18.81 50.09
C ASN A 582 -45.90 -19.06 51.00
N SER A 583 -45.44 -18.16 51.89
CA SER A 583 -45.86 -16.79 52.27
C SER A 583 -44.78 -16.03 53.07
N THR A 584 -44.64 -14.72 52.80
CA THR A 584 -44.21 -13.59 53.70
C THR A 584 -42.81 -13.54 54.37
N PRO A 585 -42.27 -12.32 54.62
CA PRO A 585 -40.90 -12.06 55.13
C PRO A 585 -40.83 -11.92 56.67
N PRO A 586 -39.65 -11.61 57.28
CA PRO A 586 -39.48 -10.23 57.78
C PRO A 586 -38.04 -9.67 57.93
N THR A 587 -37.95 -8.42 58.42
CA THR A 587 -36.86 -7.74 59.17
C THR A 587 -35.53 -7.32 58.51
N ALA A 588 -35.35 -5.99 58.40
CA ALA A 588 -34.10 -5.27 58.77
C ALA A 588 -34.10 -5.02 60.30
N PRO A 589 -33.00 -4.66 61.03
CA PRO A 589 -32.02 -3.57 60.76
C PRO A 589 -30.55 -4.02 61.11
N PRO A 590 -29.51 -3.18 61.40
CA PRO A 590 -29.42 -1.71 61.50
C PRO A 590 -28.18 -1.02 60.85
N ARG A 591 -28.17 0.33 60.91
CA ARG A 591 -26.94 1.18 60.84
C ARG A 591 -26.26 1.15 62.24
N VAL A 592 -24.97 1.44 62.46
CA VAL A 592 -24.11 2.56 62.04
C VAL A 592 -22.63 2.13 62.14
N GLY A 593 -21.73 2.69 61.32
CA GLY A 593 -20.28 2.59 61.55
C GLY A 593 -19.46 3.35 60.52
N SER A 594 -18.81 4.45 60.92
CA SER A 594 -17.97 5.27 60.05
C SER A 594 -16.54 4.74 59.97
N ALA A 595 -16.01 4.52 58.76
CA ALA A 595 -14.58 4.39 58.51
C ALA A 595 -14.24 4.90 57.10
N SER A 596 -13.25 5.77 57.00
CA SER A 596 -12.80 6.36 55.73
C SER A 596 -11.93 5.39 54.94
N SER A 597 -12.23 5.16 53.66
CA SER A 597 -11.28 4.61 52.70
C SER A 597 -11.51 5.18 51.31
N MET A 598 -10.42 5.52 50.61
CA MET A 598 -10.47 5.98 49.22
C MET A 598 -10.79 4.79 48.30
N GLY A 599 -12.03 4.73 47.83
CA GLY A 599 -12.44 3.74 46.82
C GLY A 599 -12.03 4.18 45.41
N TYR A 600 -11.06 3.48 44.81
CA TYR A 600 -10.89 3.47 43.36
C TYR A 600 -12.11 2.78 42.72
N GLY A 601 -13.13 3.57 42.37
CA GLY A 601 -14.31 3.08 41.67
C GLY A 601 -14.03 2.82 40.20
N ILE A 602 -13.53 1.62 39.86
CA ILE A 602 -13.55 1.14 38.48
C ILE A 602 -15.00 0.80 38.12
N THR A 603 -15.77 1.81 37.69
CA THR A 603 -17.02 1.58 36.97
C THR A 603 -16.68 1.07 35.58
N GLY A 604 -16.70 -0.25 35.41
CA GLY A 604 -16.56 -0.90 34.12
C GLY A 604 -17.75 -0.57 33.22
N VAL A 605 -17.62 0.45 32.38
CA VAL A 605 -18.59 0.80 31.34
C VAL A 605 -18.20 0.06 30.07
N LEU A 606 -19.03 -0.91 29.67
CA LEU A 606 -18.80 -1.81 28.53
C LEU A 606 -19.07 -1.10 27.21
N SER A 607 -18.06 -0.95 26.33
CA SER A 607 -18.27 -0.53 24.94
C SER A 607 -19.13 -1.55 24.19
N ALA A 608 -19.96 -1.07 23.25
CA ALA A 608 -20.77 -1.93 22.39
C ALA A 608 -20.10 -2.12 21.02
N THR A 609 -20.06 -3.35 20.53
CA THR A 609 -19.60 -3.71 19.18
C THR A 609 -20.79 -4.19 18.37
N VAL A 610 -21.00 -3.63 17.17
CA VAL A 610 -21.98 -4.11 16.21
C VAL A 610 -21.29 -4.50 14.90
N VAL A 611 -21.65 -5.67 14.37
CA VAL A 611 -21.16 -6.19 13.09
C VAL A 611 -22.34 -6.23 12.12
N VAL A 612 -22.19 -5.66 10.92
CA VAL A 612 -23.25 -5.61 9.90
C VAL A 612 -22.72 -6.17 8.57
N CYS A 613 -23.49 -7.08 7.97
CA CYS A 613 -23.24 -7.58 6.61
C CYS A 613 -23.81 -6.60 5.57
N LEU A 614 -23.02 -6.24 4.57
CA LEU A 614 -23.43 -5.41 3.43
C LEU A 614 -23.79 -6.23 2.18
N GLY A 615 -23.38 -7.50 2.12
CA GLY A 615 -23.47 -8.36 0.93
C GLY A 615 -24.87 -8.50 0.33
N GLN A 616 -25.93 -8.46 1.16
CA GLN A 616 -27.32 -8.61 0.69
C GLN A 616 -27.85 -7.41 -0.13
N PHE A 617 -27.17 -6.25 -0.11
CA PHE A 617 -27.60 -5.06 -0.87
C PHE A 617 -26.85 -4.89 -2.21
N LEU A 618 -25.93 -5.79 -2.56
CA LEU A 618 -25.08 -5.70 -3.77
C LEU A 618 -25.59 -6.54 -4.96
N LEU A 619 -26.87 -6.94 -4.93
CA LEU A 619 -27.56 -7.68 -6.00
C LEU A 619 -28.69 -6.87 -6.67
N ALA A 620 -28.61 -5.53 -6.60
CA ALA A 620 -29.57 -4.59 -7.20
C ALA A 620 -28.84 -3.56 -8.09
#